data_AF-A0A2V1JXX4-F1
#
_entry.id   AF-A0A2V1JXX4-F1
#
_cell.length_a   1.000
_cell.length_b   1.000
_cell.length_c   1.000
_cell.angle_alpha   90.00
_cell.angle_beta   90.00
_cell.angle_gamma   90.00
#
_symmetry.space_group_name_H-M   'P 1'
#
loop_
_entity.id
_entity.type
_entity.pdbx_description
1 polymer ?
#
loop_
_entity_poly.entity_id
_entity_poly.type
_entity_poly.pdbx_seq_one_letter_code
_entity_poly.pdbx_strand_id
1 'polypeptide(L)'
;MSILIDAGNTRIKLGWLAQDTVPGQPPCIEHIMACPHADLPEVFTGWLRTLPYTPERALGVSVTHHRINDYLSRTLDTHGCSLIWRKAAQQALGLTNGYLQTTQLGADRWAAQLGAWQRWRHLAQPLLLAGFGTATTLDTISPDGTFVGGLILPGTALMRHALAQGTELLPVASGEAQDYPQDTHNGIISGIYAAQCGALLRQWLLGLQRYGQPPHLVVTGGAWPALASEMETLLRTETTLLGKPSPELHYHEHLSLEGVAYLLQESSHA
;
A
#
# COMPACT_ATOMS: atom_id res chain seq x y z
N MET A 1 -9.05 -8.70 -22.22
CA MET A 1 -8.52 -9.02 -20.87
C MET A 1 -7.46 -8.03 -20.44
N SER A 2 -7.22 -7.87 -19.14
CA SER A 2 -6.52 -6.69 -18.62
C SER A 2 -5.37 -6.98 -17.66
N ILE A 3 -4.25 -6.28 -17.88
CA ILE A 3 -3.12 -6.21 -16.95
C ILE A 3 -3.33 -5.04 -15.98
N LEU A 4 -2.99 -5.25 -14.72
CA LEU A 4 -2.98 -4.26 -13.66
C LEU A 4 -1.53 -3.96 -13.29
N ILE A 5 -1.19 -2.68 -13.14
CA ILE A 5 0.18 -2.23 -12.85
C ILE A 5 0.19 -1.26 -11.67
N ASP A 6 1.03 -1.52 -10.68
CA ASP A 6 1.41 -0.57 -9.64
C ASP A 6 2.92 -0.37 -9.69
N ALA A 7 3.33 0.78 -10.25
CA ALA A 7 4.72 1.14 -10.48
C ALA A 7 5.24 2.06 -9.36
N GLY A 8 5.70 1.44 -8.27
CA GLY A 8 6.26 2.13 -7.11
C GLY A 8 7.72 2.57 -7.29
N ASN A 9 8.30 3.24 -6.28
CA ASN A 9 9.67 3.76 -6.36
C ASN A 9 10.78 2.70 -6.41
N THR A 10 10.54 1.52 -5.85
CA THR A 10 11.58 0.47 -5.72
C THR A 10 11.22 -0.80 -6.50
N ARG A 11 9.93 -1.04 -6.71
CA ARG A 11 9.40 -2.27 -7.30
C ARG A 11 8.17 -1.98 -8.14
N ILE A 12 7.96 -2.82 -9.14
CA ILE A 12 6.73 -2.90 -9.92
C ILE A 12 5.94 -4.10 -9.43
N LYS A 13 4.65 -3.91 -9.17
CA LYS A 13 3.68 -4.99 -8.99
C LYS A 13 2.82 -5.09 -10.24
N LEU A 14 2.59 -6.32 -10.69
CA LEU A 14 1.80 -6.68 -11.86
C LEU A 14 0.77 -7.71 -11.45
N GLY A 15 -0.39 -7.68 -12.10
CA GLY A 15 -1.43 -8.69 -11.92
C GLY A 15 -2.28 -8.85 -13.18
N TRP A 16 -2.84 -10.04 -13.35
CA TRP A 16 -3.80 -10.35 -14.39
C TRP A 16 -5.22 -10.33 -13.80
N LEU A 17 -6.10 -9.49 -14.35
CA LEU A 17 -7.50 -9.47 -13.91
C LEU A 17 -8.26 -10.63 -14.57
N ALA A 18 -8.75 -11.57 -13.77
CA ALA A 18 -9.56 -12.68 -14.24
C ALA A 18 -10.90 -12.21 -14.85
N GLN A 19 -11.46 -12.97 -15.79
CA GLN A 19 -12.71 -12.61 -16.49
C GLN A 19 -13.94 -12.67 -15.57
N ASP A 20 -13.98 -13.64 -14.66
CA ASP A 20 -15.16 -13.91 -13.84
C ASP A 20 -15.12 -13.10 -12.54
N THR A 21 -15.41 -11.80 -12.66
CA THR A 21 -15.63 -10.97 -11.47
C THR A 21 -17.08 -11.10 -11.04
N VAL A 22 -17.31 -11.72 -9.89
CA VAL A 22 -18.64 -11.82 -9.29
C VAL A 22 -19.07 -10.46 -8.75
N PRO A 23 -20.24 -9.92 -9.14
CA PRO A 23 -20.74 -8.66 -8.60
C PRO A 23 -20.76 -8.67 -7.06
N GLY A 24 -20.16 -7.65 -6.45
CA GLY A 24 -20.09 -7.53 -4.99
C GLY A 24 -18.97 -8.33 -4.32
N GLN A 25 -18.16 -9.08 -5.08
CA GLN A 25 -16.92 -9.68 -4.57
C GLN A 25 -15.69 -8.86 -4.97
N PRO A 26 -14.59 -8.94 -4.20
CA PRO A 26 -13.32 -8.36 -4.60
C PRO A 26 -12.84 -8.88 -5.96
N PRO A 27 -12.11 -8.07 -6.74
CA PRO A 27 -11.58 -8.48 -8.03
C PRO A 27 -10.63 -9.66 -7.86
N CYS A 28 -10.82 -10.71 -8.67
CA CYS A 28 -9.89 -11.83 -8.72
C CYS A 28 -8.67 -11.45 -9.55
N ILE A 29 -7.51 -11.33 -8.89
CA ILE A 29 -6.24 -10.99 -9.53
C ILE A 29 -5.34 -12.21 -9.47
N GLU A 30 -4.96 -12.69 -10.64
CA GLU A 30 -4.12 -13.88 -10.85
C GLU A 30 -2.74 -13.47 -11.37
N HIS A 31 -1.83 -14.44 -11.47
CA HIS A 31 -0.48 -14.24 -12.01
C HIS A 31 0.24 -13.02 -11.40
N ILE A 32 0.09 -12.82 -10.09
CA ILE A 32 0.67 -11.65 -9.42
C ILE A 32 2.19 -11.77 -9.39
N MET A 33 2.87 -10.71 -9.81
CA MET A 33 4.33 -10.60 -9.77
C MET A 33 4.70 -9.28 -9.08
N ALA A 34 5.75 -9.32 -8.25
CA ALA A 34 6.43 -8.13 -7.80
C ALA A 34 7.92 -8.26 -8.13
N CYS A 35 8.51 -7.24 -8.77
CA CYS A 35 9.93 -7.25 -9.11
C CYS A 35 10.58 -5.88 -8.86
N PRO A 36 11.86 -5.83 -8.44
CA PRO A 36 12.67 -4.61 -8.47
C PRO A 36 12.76 -4.02 -9.89
N HIS A 37 12.99 -2.71 -9.99
CA HIS A 37 13.17 -2.06 -11.30
C HIS A 37 14.33 -2.65 -12.12
N ALA A 38 15.40 -3.08 -11.45
CA ALA A 38 16.58 -3.64 -12.09
C ALA A 38 16.27 -4.94 -12.84
N ASP A 39 15.34 -5.74 -12.31
CA ASP A 39 15.04 -7.08 -12.81
C ASP A 39 13.92 -7.05 -13.86
N LEU A 40 13.17 -5.95 -13.93
CA LEU A 40 12.02 -5.78 -14.83
C LEU A 40 12.33 -6.16 -16.30
N PRO A 41 13.45 -5.75 -16.91
CA PRO A 41 13.75 -6.11 -18.29
C PRO A 41 13.86 -7.61 -18.55
N GLU A 42 14.33 -8.38 -17.55
CA GLU A 42 14.55 -9.82 -17.65
C GLU A 42 13.26 -10.59 -17.40
N VAL A 43 12.47 -10.17 -16.41
CA VAL A 43 11.31 -10.93 -15.94
C VAL A 43 10.01 -10.60 -16.68
N PHE A 44 9.85 -9.37 -17.18
CA PHE A 44 8.54 -8.91 -17.65
C PHE A 44 8.05 -9.67 -18.90
N THR A 45 8.92 -9.86 -19.88
CA THR A 45 8.56 -10.62 -21.10
C THR A 45 8.30 -12.09 -20.78
N GLY A 46 9.05 -12.67 -19.83
CA GLY A 46 8.80 -14.02 -19.34
C GLY A 46 7.42 -14.13 -18.68
N TRP A 47 7.08 -13.17 -17.82
CA TRP A 47 5.79 -13.10 -17.16
C TRP A 47 4.62 -12.98 -18.14
N LEU A 48 4.73 -12.14 -19.18
CA LEU A 48 3.70 -12.02 -20.23
C LEU A 48 3.39 -13.36 -20.90
N ARG A 49 4.39 -14.23 -21.06
CA ARG A 49 4.20 -15.58 -21.64
C ARG A 49 3.52 -16.56 -20.68
N THR A 50 3.46 -16.25 -19.39
CA THR A 50 2.75 -17.08 -18.41
C THR A 50 1.25 -16.76 -18.34
N LEU A 51 0.82 -15.67 -18.98
CA LEU A 51 -0.58 -15.26 -18.96
C LEU A 51 -1.43 -16.23 -19.78
N PRO A 52 -2.66 -16.52 -19.34
CA PRO A 52 -3.51 -17.52 -19.98
C PRO A 52 -3.99 -17.08 -21.37
N TYR A 53 -4.00 -15.78 -21.64
CA TYR A 53 -4.43 -15.19 -22.91
C TYR A 53 -3.63 -13.93 -23.22
N THR A 54 -3.65 -13.50 -24.48
CA THR A 54 -3.01 -12.24 -24.89
C THR A 54 -3.73 -11.05 -24.25
N PRO A 55 -3.00 -10.15 -23.55
CA PRO A 55 -3.59 -8.94 -22.99
C PRO A 55 -4.03 -7.97 -24.09
N GLU A 56 -5.19 -7.35 -23.92
CA GLU A 56 -5.69 -6.32 -24.87
C GLU A 56 -5.47 -4.90 -24.32
N ARG A 57 -5.52 -4.78 -22.99
CA ARG A 57 -5.44 -3.51 -22.27
C ARG A 57 -4.63 -3.68 -20.99
N ALA A 58 -4.01 -2.61 -20.56
CA ALA A 58 -3.39 -2.50 -19.26
C ALA A 58 -3.80 -1.19 -18.59
N LEU A 59 -4.04 -1.23 -17.30
CA LEU A 59 -4.25 -0.04 -16.48
C LEU A 59 -3.17 0.00 -15.41
N GLY A 60 -2.55 1.16 -15.25
CA GLY A 60 -1.47 1.33 -14.30
C GLY A 60 -1.60 2.58 -13.45
N VAL A 61 -1.04 2.54 -12.25
CA VAL A 61 -0.67 3.72 -11.45
C VAL A 61 0.83 3.76 -11.28
N SER A 62 1.41 4.97 -11.26
CA SER A 62 2.86 5.13 -11.19
C SER A 62 3.25 6.32 -10.34
N VAL A 63 4.26 6.10 -9.51
CA VAL A 63 4.99 7.13 -8.75
C VAL A 63 6.50 7.06 -9.00
N THR A 64 6.91 6.38 -10.08
CA THR A 64 8.32 6.15 -10.45
C THR A 64 8.77 7.04 -11.61
N HIS A 65 10.05 6.91 -11.97
CA HIS A 65 10.65 7.63 -13.10
C HIS A 65 10.03 7.25 -14.44
N HIS A 66 9.94 8.23 -15.34
CA HIS A 66 9.40 8.07 -16.69
C HIS A 66 10.01 6.91 -17.48
N ARG A 67 11.30 6.60 -17.29
CA ARG A 67 11.99 5.51 -17.99
C ARG A 67 11.31 4.15 -17.79
N ILE A 68 10.83 3.85 -16.57
CA ILE A 68 10.16 2.58 -16.29
C ILE A 68 8.77 2.56 -16.95
N ASN A 69 8.04 3.68 -16.87
CA ASN A 69 6.73 3.80 -17.51
C ASN A 69 6.84 3.65 -19.03
N ASP A 70 7.86 4.25 -19.65
CA ASP A 70 8.14 4.16 -21.09
C ASP A 70 8.51 2.73 -21.50
N TYR A 71 9.32 2.04 -20.69
CA TYR A 71 9.67 0.64 -20.92
C TYR A 71 8.44 -0.27 -20.91
N LEU A 72 7.58 -0.13 -19.89
CA LEU A 72 6.34 -0.90 -19.77
C LEU A 72 5.40 -0.61 -20.95
N SER A 73 5.21 0.66 -21.29
CA SER A 73 4.32 1.08 -22.38
C SER A 73 4.79 0.49 -23.72
N ARG A 74 6.07 0.68 -24.07
CA ARG A 74 6.62 0.14 -25.33
C ARG A 74 6.56 -1.38 -25.40
N THR A 75 6.85 -2.07 -24.29
CA THR A 75 6.83 -3.54 -24.27
C THR A 75 5.41 -4.08 -24.40
N LEU A 76 4.41 -3.41 -23.82
CA LEU A 76 3.01 -3.80 -24.00
C LEU A 76 2.50 -3.47 -25.41
N ASP A 77 2.90 -2.32 -25.97
CA ASP A 77 2.55 -1.92 -27.33
C ASP A 77 3.03 -2.95 -28.37
N THR A 78 4.24 -3.53 -28.21
CA THR A 78 4.73 -4.60 -29.11
C THR A 78 3.94 -5.90 -29.01
N HIS A 79 3.17 -6.08 -27.94
CA HIS A 79 2.25 -7.21 -27.75
C HIS A 79 0.80 -6.85 -28.07
N GLY A 80 0.55 -5.66 -28.66
CA GLY A 80 -0.80 -5.20 -29.02
C GLY A 80 -1.66 -4.80 -27.81
N CYS A 81 -1.03 -4.54 -26.65
CA CYS A 81 -1.71 -4.20 -25.41
C CYS A 81 -1.54 -2.71 -25.09
N SER A 82 -2.65 -1.97 -25.08
CA SER A 82 -2.62 -0.53 -24.77
C SER A 82 -2.54 -0.26 -23.26
N LEU A 83 -1.52 0.46 -22.81
CA LEU A 83 -1.35 0.85 -21.40
C LEU A 83 -1.88 2.26 -21.13
N ILE A 84 -2.79 2.37 -20.17
CA ILE A 84 -3.32 3.64 -19.68
C ILE A 84 -2.86 3.88 -18.24
N TRP A 85 -2.23 5.03 -17.98
CA TRP A 85 -1.87 5.46 -16.63
C TRP A 85 -3.00 6.28 -15.99
N ARG A 86 -3.33 5.95 -14.74
CA ARG A 86 -4.25 6.71 -13.88
C ARG A 86 -3.47 7.51 -12.85
N LYS A 87 -4.01 8.69 -12.53
CA LYS A 87 -3.54 9.58 -11.47
C LYS A 87 -4.56 9.61 -10.35
N ALA A 88 -4.19 10.18 -9.21
CA ALA A 88 -5.16 10.51 -8.16
C ALA A 88 -6.23 11.45 -8.72
N ALA A 89 -7.49 11.16 -8.40
CA ALA A 89 -8.66 11.94 -8.80
C ALA A 89 -9.27 12.63 -7.57
N GLN A 90 -10.11 13.64 -7.81
CA GLN A 90 -10.82 14.32 -6.73
C GLN A 90 -11.85 13.39 -6.08
N GLN A 91 -12.49 12.55 -6.89
CA GLN A 91 -13.43 11.53 -6.45
C GLN A 91 -13.37 10.34 -7.42
N ALA A 92 -13.48 9.12 -6.90
CA ALA A 92 -13.66 7.90 -7.70
C ALA A 92 -14.27 6.81 -6.82
N LEU A 93 -15.13 5.94 -7.36
CA LEU A 93 -15.67 4.79 -6.64
C LEU A 93 -16.32 5.14 -5.27
N GLY A 94 -16.91 6.33 -5.16
CA GLY A 94 -17.50 6.82 -3.91
C GLY A 94 -16.50 7.17 -2.80
N LEU A 95 -15.21 7.32 -3.11
CA LEU A 95 -14.18 7.89 -2.24
C LEU A 95 -13.82 9.30 -2.71
N THR A 96 -13.75 10.25 -1.78
CA THR A 96 -13.33 11.63 -2.01
C THR A 96 -11.90 11.85 -1.52
N ASN A 97 -11.05 12.47 -2.35
CA ASN A 97 -9.70 12.85 -1.99
C ASN A 97 -9.70 14.19 -1.25
N GLY A 98 -9.41 14.17 0.06
CA GLY A 98 -9.39 15.36 0.90
C GLY A 98 -8.07 16.15 0.92
N TYR A 99 -7.10 15.84 0.04
CA TYR A 99 -5.96 16.74 -0.15
C TYR A 99 -6.42 18.08 -0.74
N LEU A 100 -5.87 19.18 -0.23
CA LEU A 100 -6.11 20.53 -0.76
C LEU A 100 -5.75 20.65 -2.24
N GLN A 101 -4.67 19.97 -2.64
CA GLN A 101 -4.28 19.80 -4.03
C GLN A 101 -4.31 18.30 -4.36
N THR A 102 -5.42 17.85 -4.94
CA THR A 102 -5.67 16.45 -5.31
C THR A 102 -4.50 15.80 -6.05
N THR A 103 -3.84 16.54 -6.95
CA THR A 103 -2.73 16.05 -7.78
C THR A 103 -1.46 15.73 -7.01
N GLN A 104 -1.34 16.15 -5.75
CA GLN A 104 -0.18 15.83 -4.90
C GLN A 104 -0.28 14.43 -4.28
N LEU A 105 -1.47 13.82 -4.26
CA LEU A 105 -1.61 12.45 -3.76
C LEU A 105 -0.98 11.47 -4.75
N GLY A 106 -0.08 10.61 -4.26
CA GLY A 106 0.51 9.53 -5.05
C GLY A 106 -0.56 8.62 -5.62
N ALA A 107 -0.45 8.27 -6.91
CA ALA A 107 -1.44 7.45 -7.59
C ALA A 107 -1.51 6.01 -7.03
N ASP A 108 -0.39 5.50 -6.51
CA ASP A 108 -0.27 4.23 -5.80
C ASP A 108 -1.07 4.22 -4.49
N ARG A 109 -0.92 5.27 -3.67
CA ARG A 109 -1.69 5.49 -2.44
C ARG A 109 -3.17 5.64 -2.74
N TRP A 110 -3.52 6.43 -3.76
CA TRP A 110 -4.91 6.58 -4.18
C TRP A 110 -5.52 5.23 -4.59
N ALA A 111 -4.82 4.43 -5.38
CA ALA A 111 -5.30 3.09 -5.73
C ALA A 111 -5.47 2.20 -4.49
N ALA A 112 -4.50 2.17 -3.58
CA ALA A 112 -4.62 1.38 -2.34
C ALA A 112 -5.81 1.84 -1.47
N GLN A 113 -6.06 3.15 -1.38
CA GLN A 113 -7.21 3.71 -0.68
C GLN A 113 -8.54 3.29 -1.33
N LEU A 114 -8.62 3.30 -2.66
CA LEU A 114 -9.81 2.83 -3.39
C LEU A 114 -10.06 1.34 -3.18
N GLY A 115 -9.01 0.51 -3.24
CA GLY A 115 -9.10 -0.91 -2.97
C GLY A 115 -9.61 -1.19 -1.55
N ALA A 116 -9.08 -0.48 -0.56
CA ALA A 116 -9.55 -0.59 0.82
C ALA A 116 -10.98 -0.09 1.01
N TRP A 117 -11.32 1.07 0.43
CA TRP A 117 -12.66 1.64 0.52
C TRP A 117 -13.71 0.70 -0.06
N GLN A 118 -13.49 0.16 -1.26
CA GLN A 118 -14.45 -0.76 -1.87
C GLN A 118 -14.73 -2.00 -1.03
N ARG A 119 -13.69 -2.55 -0.38
CA ARG A 119 -13.84 -3.72 0.48
C ARG A 119 -14.61 -3.42 1.76
N TRP A 120 -14.31 -2.32 2.44
CA TRP A 120 -14.76 -2.10 3.83
C TRP A 120 -15.73 -0.95 4.03
N ARG A 121 -16.12 -0.20 2.98
CA ARG A 121 -17.10 0.91 3.10
C ARG A 121 -18.44 0.50 3.72
N HIS A 122 -18.83 -0.78 3.59
CA HIS A 122 -20.07 -1.31 4.16
C HIS A 122 -20.08 -1.31 5.70
N LEU A 123 -18.91 -1.22 6.34
CA LEU A 123 -18.79 -1.17 7.80
C LEU A 123 -19.20 0.18 8.39
N ALA A 124 -19.34 1.23 7.56
CA ALA A 124 -19.70 2.59 8.00
C ALA A 124 -18.82 3.08 9.16
N GLN A 125 -17.53 2.73 9.13
CA GLN A 125 -16.54 3.06 10.15
C GLN A 125 -15.31 3.71 9.54
N PRO A 126 -14.53 4.52 10.30
CA PRO A 126 -13.32 5.09 9.75
C PRO A 126 -12.36 3.96 9.39
N LEU A 127 -11.59 4.12 8.32
CA LEU A 127 -10.54 3.17 7.95
C LEU A 127 -9.17 3.83 8.22
N LEU A 128 -8.24 3.06 8.76
CA LEU A 128 -6.82 3.40 8.78
C LEU A 128 -6.10 2.42 7.86
N LEU A 129 -5.66 2.90 6.70
CA LEU A 129 -4.84 2.14 5.76
C LEU A 129 -3.36 2.40 6.06
N ALA A 130 -2.66 1.38 6.54
CA ALA A 130 -1.24 1.42 6.84
C ALA A 130 -0.44 0.64 5.77
N GLY A 131 0.36 1.34 4.98
CA GLY A 131 1.24 0.73 3.98
C GLY A 131 2.70 0.76 4.42
N PHE A 132 3.30 -0.40 4.71
CA PHE A 132 4.69 -0.57 5.14
C PHE A 132 5.59 -0.97 3.96
N GLY A 133 5.97 0.01 3.13
CA GLY A 133 6.81 -0.17 1.94
C GLY A 133 8.15 0.58 2.04
N THR A 134 8.64 1.09 0.90
CA THR A 134 9.83 1.96 0.84
C THR A 134 9.65 3.20 1.73
N ALA A 135 8.47 3.80 1.63
CA ALA A 135 7.93 4.70 2.64
C ALA A 135 6.83 3.97 3.40
N THR A 136 6.64 4.32 4.66
CA THR A 136 5.45 3.97 5.41
C THR A 136 4.40 5.06 5.22
N THR A 137 3.17 4.66 4.92
CA THR A 137 2.03 5.58 4.76
C THR A 137 0.92 5.19 5.71
N LEU A 138 0.25 6.17 6.31
CA LEU A 138 -0.85 5.96 7.26
C LEU A 138 -2.02 6.87 6.88
N ASP A 139 -2.97 6.32 6.13
CA ASP A 139 -4.06 7.07 5.50
C ASP A 139 -5.36 6.86 6.26
N THR A 140 -6.00 7.94 6.71
CA THR A 140 -7.29 7.87 7.39
C THR A 140 -8.42 8.22 6.42
N ILE A 141 -9.38 7.31 6.28
CA ILE A 141 -10.61 7.51 5.52
C ILE A 141 -11.77 7.61 6.53
N SER A 142 -12.61 8.62 6.40
CA SER A 142 -13.78 8.82 7.24
C SER A 142 -14.91 7.83 6.91
N PRO A 143 -15.88 7.63 7.82
CA PRO A 143 -17.02 6.73 7.58
C PRO A 143 -17.84 7.04 6.33
N ASP A 144 -17.88 8.30 5.90
CA ASP A 144 -18.60 8.80 4.73
C ASP A 144 -17.77 8.77 3.43
N GLY A 145 -16.57 8.20 3.47
CA GLY A 145 -15.74 8.02 2.26
C GLY A 145 -14.95 9.26 1.88
N THR A 146 -14.41 9.99 2.85
CA THR A 146 -13.43 11.05 2.60
C THR A 146 -12.06 10.64 3.12
N PHE A 147 -11.05 10.60 2.26
CA PHE A 147 -9.66 10.55 2.70
C PHE A 147 -9.31 11.88 3.36
N VAL A 148 -9.21 11.90 4.70
CA VAL A 148 -9.03 13.14 5.48
C VAL A 148 -7.57 13.55 5.65
N GLY A 149 -6.66 12.80 5.03
CA GLY A 149 -5.22 12.98 5.16
C GLY A 149 -4.53 11.79 5.83
N GLY A 150 -3.21 11.87 5.90
CA GLY A 150 -2.38 10.78 6.39
C GLY A 150 -0.94 11.19 6.61
N LEU A 151 -0.15 10.26 7.14
CA LEU A 151 1.28 10.44 7.39
C LEU A 151 2.11 9.74 6.31
N ILE A 152 3.29 10.29 6.04
CA ILE A 152 4.36 9.65 5.27
C ILE A 152 5.59 9.62 6.16
N LEU A 153 6.12 8.43 6.41
CA LEU A 153 7.32 8.18 7.18
C LEU A 153 8.33 7.43 6.30
N PRO A 154 9.65 7.54 6.57
CA PRO A 154 10.59 6.62 5.97
C PRO A 154 10.23 5.18 6.38
N GLY A 155 10.29 4.23 5.44
CA GLY A 155 10.10 2.81 5.75
C GLY A 155 11.25 2.27 6.60
N THR A 156 11.09 1.06 7.16
CA THR A 156 12.09 0.45 8.05
C THR A 156 13.48 0.37 7.42
N ALA A 157 13.57 -0.08 6.17
CA ALA A 157 14.83 -0.13 5.44
C ALA A 157 15.44 1.27 5.24
N LEU A 158 14.62 2.27 4.88
CA LEU A 158 15.10 3.64 4.67
C LEU A 158 15.60 4.26 5.99
N MET A 159 14.91 4.05 7.10
CA MET A 159 15.36 4.49 8.43
C MET A 159 16.71 3.89 8.80
N ARG A 160 16.93 2.58 8.58
CA ARG A 160 18.23 1.93 8.84
C ARG A 160 19.36 2.56 8.02
N HIS A 161 19.13 2.74 6.72
CA HIS A 161 20.14 3.33 5.83
C HIS A 161 20.42 4.79 6.18
N ALA A 162 19.39 5.56 6.54
CA ALA A 162 19.54 6.96 6.92
C ALA A 162 20.42 7.12 8.17
N LEU A 163 20.27 6.25 9.19
CA LEU A 163 21.13 6.27 10.37
C LEU A 163 22.58 5.91 10.03
N ALA A 164 22.79 4.86 9.22
CA ALA A 164 24.13 4.43 8.82
C ALA A 164 24.85 5.45 7.94
N GLN A 165 24.13 6.16 7.07
CA GLN A 165 24.71 7.19 6.20
C GLN A 165 24.84 8.55 6.88
N GLY A 166 23.94 8.88 7.81
CA GLY A 166 23.84 10.17 8.46
C GLY A 166 24.66 10.31 9.73
N THR A 167 25.38 9.26 10.15
CA THR A 167 26.20 9.27 11.37
C THR A 167 27.56 8.63 11.12
N GLU A 168 28.56 9.01 11.91
CA GLU A 168 29.93 8.54 11.72
C GLU A 168 30.15 7.08 12.14
N LEU A 169 29.43 6.62 13.18
CA LEU A 169 29.71 5.36 13.85
C LEU A 169 28.56 4.34 13.84
N LEU A 170 27.36 4.70 13.37
CA LEU A 170 26.26 3.73 13.34
C LEU A 170 26.37 2.81 12.12
N PRO A 171 26.24 1.49 12.30
CA PRO A 171 26.25 0.55 11.19
C PRO A 171 24.91 0.49 10.47
N VAL A 172 24.88 -0.13 9.30
CA VAL A 172 23.62 -0.66 8.74
C VAL A 172 23.18 -1.80 9.66
N ALA A 173 22.24 -1.49 10.57
CA ALA A 173 21.88 -2.39 11.65
C ALA A 173 21.25 -3.70 11.15
N SER A 174 21.69 -4.79 11.77
CA SER A 174 21.13 -6.14 11.68
C SER A 174 20.93 -6.68 13.09
N GLY A 175 19.70 -6.91 13.50
CA GLY A 175 19.35 -7.30 14.86
C GLY A 175 17.84 -7.51 15.00
N GLU A 176 17.38 -7.60 16.24
CA GLU A 176 15.97 -7.85 16.58
C GLU A 176 15.43 -6.73 17.47
N ALA A 177 14.12 -6.51 17.41
CA ALA A 177 13.45 -5.56 18.29
C ALA A 177 13.35 -6.14 19.71
N GLN A 178 13.67 -5.31 20.70
CA GLN A 178 13.71 -5.64 22.12
C GLN A 178 13.20 -4.45 22.94
N ASP A 179 12.62 -4.72 24.11
CA ASP A 179 12.08 -3.65 24.97
C ASP A 179 13.19 -2.72 25.50
N TYR A 180 14.35 -3.28 25.85
CA TYR A 180 15.49 -2.56 26.44
C TYR A 180 16.81 -3.06 25.83
N PRO A 181 17.11 -2.71 24.57
CA PRO A 181 18.30 -3.19 23.88
C PRO A 181 19.57 -2.64 24.53
N GLN A 182 20.61 -3.47 24.63
CA GLN A 182 21.89 -3.13 25.27
C GLN A 182 23.07 -3.04 24.29
N ASP A 183 22.79 -3.10 22.99
CA ASP A 183 23.76 -2.93 21.92
C ASP A 183 23.19 -2.07 20.79
N THR A 184 24.09 -1.56 19.94
CA THR A 184 23.76 -0.60 18.87
C THR A 184 22.82 -1.18 17.82
N HIS A 185 22.99 -2.44 17.44
CA HIS A 185 22.19 -3.06 16.39
C HIS A 185 20.74 -3.20 16.84
N ASN A 186 20.52 -3.80 18.01
CA ASN A 186 19.18 -3.97 18.58
C ASN A 186 18.59 -2.61 18.98
N GLY A 187 19.40 -1.64 19.42
CA GLY A 187 18.96 -0.26 19.68
C GLY A 187 18.36 0.42 18.45
N ILE A 188 19.02 0.29 17.30
CA ILE A 188 18.52 0.86 16.03
C ILE A 188 17.25 0.14 15.59
N ILE A 189 17.22 -1.20 15.60
CA ILE A 189 16.04 -1.97 15.15
C ILE A 189 14.82 -1.69 16.03
N SER A 190 14.98 -1.74 17.35
CA SER A 190 13.91 -1.47 18.31
C SER A 190 13.38 -0.04 18.18
N GLY A 191 14.27 0.95 18.03
CA GLY A 191 13.86 2.35 17.82
C GLY A 191 13.09 2.56 16.52
N ILE A 192 13.48 1.87 15.44
CA ILE A 192 12.76 1.90 14.16
C ILE A 192 11.37 1.29 14.32
N TYR A 193 11.25 0.14 14.97
CA TYR A 193 9.95 -0.52 15.15
C TYR A 193 9.03 0.34 16.02
N ALA A 194 9.54 0.86 17.14
CA ALA A 194 8.81 1.78 18.00
C ALA A 194 8.31 3.03 17.23
N ALA A 195 9.12 3.57 16.32
CA ALA A 195 8.71 4.70 15.48
C ALA A 195 7.58 4.33 14.51
N GLN A 196 7.68 3.18 13.84
CA GLN A 196 6.65 2.68 12.92
C GLN A 196 5.34 2.38 13.66
N CYS A 197 5.45 1.62 14.75
CA CYS A 197 4.31 1.16 15.52
C CYS A 197 3.62 2.31 16.26
N GLY A 198 4.41 3.19 16.89
CA GLY A 198 3.90 4.38 17.56
C GLY A 198 3.20 5.35 16.61
N ALA A 199 3.70 5.52 15.38
CA ALA A 199 3.04 6.37 14.38
C ALA A 199 1.65 5.84 13.98
N LEU A 200 1.54 4.52 13.76
CA LEU A 200 0.26 3.87 13.47
C LEU A 200 -0.69 3.98 14.67
N LEU A 201 -0.22 3.64 15.88
CA LEU A 201 -1.03 3.75 17.10
C LEU A 201 -1.58 5.16 17.28
N ARG A 202 -0.73 6.18 17.11
CA ARG A 202 -1.14 7.59 17.17
C ARG A 202 -2.27 7.90 16.18
N GLN A 203 -2.15 7.48 14.91
CA GLN A 203 -3.20 7.72 13.92
C GLN A 203 -4.49 6.94 14.24
N TRP A 204 -4.37 5.73 14.77
CA TRP A 204 -5.51 4.94 15.20
C TRP A 204 -6.28 5.61 16.35
N LEU A 205 -5.56 6.10 17.37
CA LEU A 205 -6.13 6.86 18.49
C LEU A 205 -6.79 8.16 18.03
N LEU A 206 -6.18 8.89 17.08
CA LEU A 206 -6.78 10.10 16.51
C LEU A 206 -8.07 9.80 15.75
N GLY A 207 -8.13 8.68 15.01
CA GLY A 207 -9.36 8.24 14.36
C GLY A 207 -10.45 7.89 15.38
N LEU A 208 -10.09 7.17 16.45
CA LEU A 208 -11.01 6.86 17.55
C LEU A 208 -11.55 8.15 18.20
N GLN A 209 -10.67 9.09 18.52
CA GLN A 209 -11.06 10.37 19.12
C GLN A 209 -11.96 11.20 18.20
N ARG A 210 -11.63 11.26 16.90
CA ARG A 210 -12.34 12.11 15.93
C ARG A 210 -13.75 11.58 15.61
N TYR A 211 -13.91 10.27 15.53
CA TYR A 211 -15.16 9.65 15.05
C TYR A 211 -15.95 8.91 16.13
N GLY A 212 -15.45 8.84 17.37
CA GLY A 212 -16.10 8.14 18.49
C GLY A 212 -16.05 6.62 18.41
N GLN A 213 -15.49 6.06 17.34
CA GLN A 213 -15.34 4.63 17.10
C GLN A 213 -13.96 4.32 16.49
N PRO A 214 -13.34 3.18 16.85
CA PRO A 214 -11.99 2.87 16.41
C PRO A 214 -11.94 2.67 14.89
N PRO A 215 -10.87 3.11 14.21
CA PRO A 215 -10.69 2.80 12.81
C PRO A 215 -10.55 1.31 12.56
N HIS A 216 -11.18 0.83 11.49
CA HIS A 216 -10.88 -0.45 10.87
C HIS A 216 -9.44 -0.42 10.38
N LEU A 217 -8.62 -1.34 10.88
CA LEU A 217 -7.20 -1.33 10.59
C LEU A 217 -6.87 -2.25 9.41
N VAL A 218 -6.46 -1.65 8.31
CA VAL A 218 -6.07 -2.33 7.09
C VAL A 218 -4.58 -2.14 6.89
N VAL A 219 -3.84 -3.23 6.67
CA VAL A 219 -2.39 -3.18 6.57
C VAL A 219 -1.92 -3.79 5.26
N THR A 220 -0.89 -3.21 4.65
CA THR A 220 -0.24 -3.71 3.44
C THR A 220 1.26 -3.46 3.47
N GLY A 221 1.97 -4.01 2.49
CA GLY A 221 3.40 -3.77 2.29
C GLY A 221 4.30 -4.84 2.90
N GLY A 222 5.43 -5.10 2.23
CA GLY A 222 6.30 -6.23 2.54
C GLY A 222 7.09 -6.11 3.84
N ALA A 223 7.12 -4.94 4.49
CA ALA A 223 7.74 -4.79 5.80
C ALA A 223 6.79 -5.12 6.97
N TRP A 224 5.48 -5.30 6.70
CA TRP A 224 4.49 -5.60 7.73
C TRP A 224 4.77 -6.89 8.53
N PRO A 225 5.11 -8.04 7.91
CA PRO A 225 5.31 -9.28 8.67
C PRO A 225 6.34 -9.15 9.81
N ALA A 226 7.34 -8.29 9.61
CA ALA A 226 8.38 -8.05 10.61
C ALA A 226 7.90 -7.17 11.77
N LEU A 227 6.89 -6.32 11.56
CA LEU A 227 6.32 -5.38 12.54
C LEU A 227 5.08 -5.94 13.26
N ALA A 228 4.44 -6.99 12.71
CA ALA A 228 3.12 -7.46 13.12
C ALA A 228 3.03 -7.78 14.62
N SER A 229 3.98 -8.57 15.14
CA SER A 229 3.98 -8.99 16.56
C SER A 229 4.06 -7.80 17.54
N GLU A 230 4.94 -6.83 17.24
CA GLU A 230 5.07 -5.63 18.07
C GLU A 230 3.82 -4.77 17.99
N MET A 231 3.27 -4.57 16.79
CA MET A 231 2.04 -3.82 16.57
C MET A 231 0.84 -4.45 17.31
N GLU A 232 0.65 -5.77 17.20
CA GLU A 232 -0.42 -6.49 17.89
C GLU A 232 -0.31 -6.34 19.41
N THR A 233 0.91 -6.42 19.94
CA THR A 233 1.17 -6.26 21.37
C THR A 233 0.92 -4.83 21.84
N LEU A 234 1.34 -3.84 21.06
CA LEU A 234 1.12 -2.43 21.35
C LEU A 234 -0.38 -2.08 21.34
N LEU A 235 -1.10 -2.48 20.28
CA LEU A 235 -2.53 -2.24 20.17
C LEU A 235 -3.30 -2.93 21.29
N ARG A 236 -3.01 -4.21 21.58
CA ARG A 236 -3.66 -4.95 22.66
C ARG A 236 -3.45 -4.29 24.03
N THR A 237 -2.24 -3.82 24.30
CA THR A 237 -1.92 -3.11 25.54
C THR A 237 -2.75 -1.82 25.63
N GLU A 238 -2.74 -1.01 24.58
CA GLU A 238 -3.47 0.26 24.56
C GLU A 238 -5.00 0.05 24.67
N THR A 239 -5.56 -0.89 23.92
CA THR A 239 -7.01 -1.15 23.97
C THR A 239 -7.44 -1.70 25.32
N THR A 240 -6.60 -2.52 25.97
CA THR A 240 -6.84 -2.99 27.34
C THR A 240 -6.93 -1.80 28.32
N LEU A 241 -6.01 -0.84 28.23
CA LEU A 241 -6.02 0.37 29.06
C LEU A 241 -7.27 1.24 28.80
N LEU A 242 -7.74 1.26 27.56
CA LEU A 242 -8.95 1.98 27.16
C LEU A 242 -10.27 1.22 27.45
N GLY A 243 -10.20 -0.01 27.96
CA GLY A 243 -11.38 -0.87 28.15
C GLY A 243 -12.08 -1.23 26.84
N LYS A 244 -11.33 -1.33 25.74
CA LYS A 244 -11.82 -1.65 24.38
C LYS A 244 -11.27 -2.99 23.90
N PRO A 245 -11.98 -3.70 23.00
CA PRO A 245 -11.41 -4.88 22.35
C PRO A 245 -10.23 -4.49 21.46
N SER A 246 -9.25 -5.38 21.33
CA SER A 246 -8.18 -5.23 20.35
C SER A 246 -8.77 -5.17 18.94
N PRO A 247 -8.30 -4.26 18.07
CA PRO A 247 -8.78 -4.21 16.70
C PRO A 247 -8.34 -5.45 15.92
N GLU A 248 -9.19 -5.91 15.00
CA GLU A 248 -8.80 -6.90 14.02
C GLU A 248 -7.85 -6.26 12.99
N LEU A 249 -6.78 -6.99 12.64
CA LEU A 249 -5.75 -6.55 11.70
C LEU A 249 -5.94 -7.26 10.36
N HIS A 250 -6.27 -6.49 9.32
CA HIS A 250 -6.51 -7.04 7.99
C HIS A 250 -5.30 -6.81 7.08
N TYR A 251 -4.42 -7.81 6.98
CA TYR A 251 -3.27 -7.76 6.07
C TYR A 251 -3.68 -8.12 4.63
N HIS A 252 -3.37 -7.23 3.69
CA HIS A 252 -3.65 -7.43 2.26
C HIS A 252 -2.49 -6.94 1.39
N GLU A 253 -1.82 -7.87 0.72
CA GLU A 253 -0.56 -7.61 0.02
C GLU A 253 -0.72 -6.75 -1.27
N HIS A 254 -1.90 -6.80 -1.90
CA HIS A 254 -2.12 -6.30 -3.26
C HIS A 254 -3.24 -5.27 -3.38
N LEU A 255 -3.57 -4.54 -2.31
CA LEU A 255 -4.64 -3.53 -2.30
C LEU A 255 -4.54 -2.48 -3.41
N SER A 256 -3.33 -2.06 -3.77
CA SER A 256 -3.12 -1.12 -4.88
C SER A 256 -3.59 -1.72 -6.21
N LEU A 257 -3.23 -2.98 -6.51
CA LEU A 257 -3.71 -3.66 -7.72
C LEU A 257 -5.23 -3.83 -7.71
N GLU A 258 -5.84 -4.08 -6.55
CA GLU A 258 -7.29 -4.13 -6.44
C GLU A 258 -7.96 -2.78 -6.71
N GLY A 259 -7.40 -1.69 -6.21
CA GLY A 259 -7.85 -0.34 -6.57
C GLY A 259 -7.78 -0.08 -8.07
N VAL A 260 -6.69 -0.50 -8.71
CA VAL A 260 -6.54 -0.42 -10.18
C VAL A 260 -7.60 -1.27 -10.88
N ALA A 261 -7.88 -2.48 -10.38
CA ALA A 261 -8.93 -3.34 -10.93
C ALA A 261 -10.32 -2.67 -10.85
N TYR A 262 -10.68 -2.08 -9.70
CA TYR A 262 -11.95 -1.38 -9.56
C TYR A 262 -12.06 -0.16 -10.50
N LEU A 263 -10.98 0.60 -10.67
CA LEU A 263 -10.93 1.73 -11.62
C LEU A 263 -11.13 1.29 -13.08
N LEU A 264 -10.59 0.12 -13.44
CA LEU A 264 -10.77 -0.46 -14.76
C LEU A 264 -12.24 -0.87 -15.00
N GLN A 265 -12.89 -1.46 -13.99
CA GLN A 265 -14.29 -1.87 -14.05
C GLN A 265 -15.24 -0.67 -14.14
N GLU A 266 -14.99 0.41 -13.39
CA GLU A 266 -15.77 1.66 -13.45
C GLU A 266 -15.75 2.27 -14.87
N SER A 267 -14.58 2.26 -15.52
CA SER A 267 -14.41 2.78 -16.88
C SER A 267 -15.11 1.94 -17.97
N SER A 268 -15.59 0.73 -17.64
CA SER A 268 -16.27 -0.17 -18.58
C SER A 268 -17.80 -0.04 -18.52
N HIS A 269 -18.33 0.71 -17.56
CA HIS A 269 -19.76 0.94 -17.34
C HIS A 269 -20.23 2.38 -17.61
N ALA A 270 -19.32 3.25 -18.06
CA ALA A 270 -19.57 4.63 -18.47
C ALA A 270 -19.57 4.76 -20.00
#